data_AF-A0A4Y8C8Y4-F1
#
_entry.id   AF-A0A4Y8C8Y4-F1
#
_cell.length_a   1.000
_cell.length_b   1.000
_cell.length_c   1.000
_cell.angle_alpha   90.00
_cell.angle_beta   90.00
_cell.angle_gamma   90.00
#
_symmetry.space_group_name_H-M   'P 1'
#
loop_
_entity.id
_entity.type
_entity.pdbx_description
1 polymer ?
#
loop_
_entity_poly.entity_id
_entity_poly.type
_entity_poly.pdbx_seq_one_letter_code
_entity_poly.pdbx_strand_id
1 'polypeptide(L)'
;MLEARKMGTAELLELLQNALPLAKIVKFDSDEITSVKRLNTILKDFNENKIDILIGTSMLAKGHDYHSVDLSVILGLDEYLFRPSFRASEETLALAMQVAGRAGRKGEARVLLQTKNRAFFERYIEDYDAFLKDELEN
;
A
#
# COMPACT_ATOMS: atom_id res chain seq x y z
N MET A 1 -27.67 1.37 -9.73
CA MET A 1 -27.33 0.97 -8.35
C MET A 1 -25.85 1.26 -8.16
N LEU A 2 -25.48 2.08 -7.18
CA LEU A 2 -24.06 2.31 -6.84
C LEU A 2 -23.61 1.14 -5.98
N GLU A 3 -22.79 0.25 -6.53
CA GLU A 3 -22.15 -0.82 -5.77
C GLU A 3 -20.78 -0.35 -5.30
N ALA A 4 -20.61 -0.24 -3.99
CA ALA A 4 -19.30 -0.14 -3.37
C ALA A 4 -18.70 -1.55 -3.35
N ARG A 5 -17.90 -1.89 -4.36
CA ARG A 5 -17.20 -3.17 -4.40
C ARG A 5 -15.83 -3.00 -3.75
N LYS A 6 -15.71 -3.46 -2.50
CA LYS A 6 -14.42 -3.54 -1.80
C LYS A 6 -13.71 -4.82 -2.19
N MET A 7 -12.52 -4.70 -2.75
CA MET A 7 -11.69 -5.85 -3.05
C MET A 7 -10.84 -6.21 -1.84
N GLY A 8 -11.09 -7.38 -1.25
CA GLY A 8 -10.28 -7.89 -0.15
C GLY A 8 -8.93 -8.42 -0.63
N THR A 9 -7.97 -8.60 0.29
CA THR A 9 -6.66 -9.21 -0.05
C THR A 9 -6.79 -10.64 -0.56
N ALA A 10 -7.84 -11.37 -0.16
CA ALA A 10 -8.15 -12.71 -0.68
C ALA A 10 -8.65 -12.68 -2.13
N GLU A 11 -9.61 -11.80 -2.45
CA GLU A 11 -10.12 -11.64 -3.83
C GLU A 11 -9.00 -11.15 -4.76
N LEU A 12 -8.16 -10.22 -4.30
CA LEU A 12 -7.01 -9.74 -5.06
C LEU A 12 -5.97 -10.86 -5.29
N LEU A 13 -5.73 -11.72 -4.30
CA LEU A 13 -4.84 -12.86 -4.45
C LEU A 13 -5.34 -13.80 -5.55
N GLU A 14 -6.63 -14.18 -5.54
CA GLU A 14 -7.21 -15.05 -6.56
C GLU A 14 -7.11 -14.43 -7.95
N LEU A 15 -7.43 -13.14 -8.09
CA LEU A 15 -7.34 -12.42 -9.36
C LEU A 15 -5.89 -12.39 -9.88
N LEU A 16 -4.92 -12.10 -9.01
CA LEU A 16 -3.52 -12.05 -9.40
C LEU A 16 -2.94 -13.44 -9.71
N GLN A 17 -3.34 -14.48 -8.98
CA GLN A 17 -2.92 -15.86 -9.30
C GLN A 17 -3.46 -16.31 -10.65
N ASN A 18 -4.68 -15.91 -11.00
CA ASN A 18 -5.25 -16.19 -12.32
C ASN A 18 -4.56 -15.39 -13.43
N ALA A 19 -4.24 -14.12 -13.18
CA ALA A 19 -3.60 -13.24 -14.17
C ALA A 19 -2.10 -13.51 -14.35
N LEU A 20 -1.42 -13.94 -13.28
CA LEU A 20 0.03 -14.17 -13.21
C LEU A 20 0.31 -15.57 -12.64
N PRO A 21 -0.02 -16.65 -13.39
CA PRO A 21 0.03 -18.02 -12.86
C PRO A 21 1.44 -18.52 -12.52
N LEU A 22 2.48 -17.82 -13.01
CA LEU A 22 3.88 -18.15 -12.74
C LEU A 22 4.47 -17.35 -11.56
N ALA A 23 3.79 -16.28 -11.11
CA ALA A 23 4.29 -15.45 -10.02
C ALA A 23 4.02 -16.12 -8.68
N LYS A 24 5.01 -16.11 -7.80
CA LYS A 24 4.86 -16.53 -6.40
C LYS A 24 4.36 -15.36 -5.57
N ILE A 25 3.09 -15.46 -5.20
CA ILE A 25 2.35 -14.42 -4.48
C ILE A 25 2.12 -14.86 -3.02
N VAL A 26 2.42 -13.98 -2.07
CA VAL A 26 2.25 -14.27 -0.64
C VAL A 26 1.46 -13.16 0.05
N LYS A 27 0.48 -13.55 0.87
CA LYS A 27 -0.22 -12.62 1.76
C LYS A 27 0.66 -12.22 2.94
N PHE A 28 0.71 -10.92 3.22
CA PHE A 28 1.49 -10.28 4.26
C PHE A 28 0.57 -9.47 5.18
N ASP A 29 -0.31 -10.18 5.89
CA ASP A 29 -1.29 -9.62 6.80
C ASP A 29 -1.07 -10.13 8.23
N SER A 30 -1.50 -9.37 9.23
CA SER A 30 -1.32 -9.69 10.66
C SER A 30 -2.00 -10.98 11.08
N ASP A 31 -3.11 -11.29 10.43
CA ASP A 31 -3.92 -12.47 10.75
C ASP A 31 -3.25 -13.75 10.20
N GLU A 32 -2.41 -13.62 9.17
CA GLU A 32 -1.64 -14.72 8.57
C GLU A 32 -0.27 -14.90 9.25
N ILE A 33 0.37 -13.79 9.61
CA ILE A 33 1.71 -13.77 10.19
C ILE A 33 1.62 -13.71 11.71
N THR A 34 1.33 -14.88 12.31
CA THR A 34 1.15 -15.04 13.75
C THR A 34 2.46 -15.25 14.53
N SER A 35 3.62 -15.32 13.85
CA SER A 35 4.92 -15.47 14.52
C SER A 35 6.03 -14.66 13.85
N VAL A 36 6.96 -14.17 14.69
CA VAL A 36 8.18 -13.46 14.25
C VAL A 36 9.03 -14.34 13.33
N LYS A 37 9.06 -15.65 13.56
CA LYS A 37 9.77 -16.59 12.69
C LYS A 37 9.19 -16.59 11.27
N ARG A 38 7.86 -16.68 11.14
CA ARG A 38 7.18 -16.64 9.83
C ARG A 38 7.41 -15.30 9.13
N LEU A 39 7.31 -14.20 9.88
CA LEU A 39 7.61 -12.86 9.37
C LEU A 39 9.00 -12.81 8.74
N ASN A 40 10.03 -13.20 9.50
CA ASN A 40 11.42 -13.15 9.06
C ASN A 40 11.67 -14.07 7.86
N THR A 41 11.04 -15.25 7.81
CA THR A 41 11.14 -16.15 6.65
C THR A 41 10.57 -15.51 5.39
N ILE A 42 9.38 -14.90 5.46
CA ILE A 42 8.75 -14.26 4.29
C ILE A 42 9.59 -13.08 3.82
N LEU A 43 10.07 -12.24 4.74
CA LEU A 43 10.94 -11.10 4.40
C LEU A 43 12.24 -11.55 3.74
N LYS A 44 12.87 -12.61 4.27
CA LYS A 44 14.07 -13.21 3.68
C LYS A 44 13.79 -13.73 2.27
N ASP A 45 12.74 -14.52 2.09
CA ASP A 45 12.41 -15.11 0.80
C ASP A 45 12.04 -14.04 -0.25
N PHE A 46 11.41 -12.94 0.17
CA PHE A 46 11.13 -11.79 -0.70
C PHE A 46 12.42 -11.06 -1.11
N ASN A 47 13.31 -10.77 -0.16
CA ASN A 47 14.61 -10.15 -0.44
C ASN A 47 15.53 -11.04 -1.30
N GLU A 48 15.35 -12.36 -1.27
CA GLU A 48 16.08 -13.34 -2.10
C GLU A 48 15.38 -13.62 -3.45
N ASN A 49 14.39 -12.82 -3.84
CA ASN A 49 13.60 -12.96 -5.07
C ASN A 49 12.92 -14.33 -5.22
N LYS A 50 12.58 -15.00 -4.12
CA LYS A 50 11.77 -16.23 -4.12
C LYS A 50 10.28 -15.96 -3.99
N ILE A 51 9.89 -14.72 -3.76
CA ILE A 51 8.51 -14.24 -3.73
C ILE A 51 8.49 -13.02 -4.64
N ASP A 52 7.61 -13.04 -5.64
CA ASP A 52 7.53 -11.97 -6.63
C ASP A 52 6.61 -10.84 -6.15
N ILE A 53 5.54 -11.19 -5.43
CA ILE A 53 4.50 -10.25 -5.02
C ILE A 53 4.10 -10.49 -3.56
N LEU A 54 4.14 -9.42 -2.77
CA LEU A 54 3.50 -9.38 -1.46
C LEU A 54 2.17 -8.62 -1.56
N ILE A 55 1.10 -9.26 -1.09
CA ILE A 55 -0.23 -8.63 -0.98
C ILE A 55 -0.53 -8.44 0.50
N GLY A 56 -0.94 -7.25 0.90
CA GLY A 56 -1.30 -7.02 2.29
C GLY A 56 -1.94 -5.66 2.50
N THR A 57 -2.31 -5.42 3.74
CA THR A 57 -2.92 -4.17 4.19
C THR A 57 -1.87 -3.28 4.88
N SER A 58 -2.14 -2.87 6.11
CA SER A 58 -1.29 -1.98 6.91
C SER A 58 0.06 -2.59 7.27
N MET A 59 0.19 -3.92 7.28
CA MET A 59 1.46 -4.59 7.60
C MET A 59 2.54 -4.27 6.58
N LEU A 60 2.22 -4.08 5.31
CA LEU A 60 3.23 -3.68 4.32
C LEU A 60 3.81 -2.30 4.62
N ALA A 61 2.98 -1.33 5.03
CA ALA A 61 3.45 0.02 5.33
C ALA A 61 4.33 0.10 6.60
N LYS A 62 4.24 -0.89 7.50
CA LYS A 62 5.00 -0.95 8.76
C LYS A 62 6.47 -1.26 8.52
N GLY A 63 7.32 -0.84 9.48
CA GLY A 63 8.79 -0.83 9.57
C GLY A 63 9.61 -2.05 9.13
N HIS A 64 9.07 -3.00 8.38
CA HIS A 64 9.71 -4.24 8.04
C HIS A 64 10.87 -4.07 7.06
N ASP A 65 11.82 -5.00 7.18
CA ASP A 65 13.11 -5.00 6.53
C ASP A 65 13.06 -5.72 5.17
N TYR A 66 12.18 -5.26 4.29
CA TYR A 66 12.21 -5.64 2.88
C TYR A 66 12.76 -4.47 2.05
N HIS A 67 13.69 -4.78 1.16
CA HIS A 67 14.41 -3.81 0.35
C HIS A 67 14.31 -4.20 -1.12
N SER A 68 14.35 -3.23 -2.03
CA SER A 68 14.31 -3.43 -3.49
C SER A 68 12.90 -3.78 -4.01
N VAL A 69 11.92 -2.94 -3.68
CA VAL A 69 10.59 -3.01 -4.31
C VAL A 69 10.58 -2.06 -5.49
N ASP A 70 10.61 -2.61 -6.70
CA ASP A 70 10.59 -1.81 -7.94
C ASP A 70 9.23 -1.14 -8.19
N LEU A 71 8.16 -1.75 -7.67
CA LEU A 71 6.78 -1.30 -7.87
C LEU A 71 5.95 -1.54 -6.60
N SER A 72 5.41 -0.45 -6.05
CA SER A 72 4.34 -0.50 -5.05
C SER A 72 3.02 -0.10 -5.70
N VAL A 73 1.96 -0.87 -5.45
CA VAL A 73 0.60 -0.56 -5.94
C VAL A 73 -0.30 -0.37 -4.73
N ILE A 74 -0.93 0.79 -4.62
CA ILE A 74 -1.85 1.11 -3.54
C ILE A 74 -3.27 1.15 -4.09
N LEU A 75 -4.13 0.31 -3.52
CA LEU A 75 -5.53 0.18 -3.88
C LEU A 75 -6.40 0.59 -2.68
N GLY A 76 -7.60 1.09 -2.96
CA GLY A 76 -8.61 1.38 -1.93
C GLY A 76 -8.33 2.58 -1.02
N LEU A 77 -7.36 3.44 -1.37
CA LEU A 77 -7.07 4.66 -0.57
C LEU A 77 -8.25 5.65 -0.54
N ASP A 78 -9.11 5.65 -1.55
CA ASP A 78 -10.33 6.48 -1.53
C ASP A 78 -11.25 6.14 -0.34
N GLU A 79 -11.30 4.88 0.10
CA GLU A 79 -12.11 4.49 1.26
C GLU A 79 -11.54 5.08 2.55
N TYR A 80 -10.21 5.18 2.64
CA TYR A 80 -9.54 5.83 3.75
C TYR A 80 -9.80 7.34 3.75
N LEU A 81 -9.79 7.97 2.58
CA LEU A 81 -10.03 9.41 2.41
C LEU A 81 -11.43 9.83 2.88
N PHE A 82 -12.44 8.97 2.70
CA PHE A 82 -13.82 9.25 3.07
C PHE A 82 -14.28 8.56 4.35
N ARG A 83 -13.37 8.01 5.16
CA ARG A 83 -13.75 7.45 6.46
C ARG A 83 -14.28 8.56 7.39
N PRO A 84 -15.19 8.25 8.34
CA PRO A 84 -15.71 9.23 9.28
C PRO A 84 -14.68 9.58 10.37
N SER A 85 -13.59 10.24 9.97
CA SER A 85 -12.53 10.76 10.83
C SER A 85 -12.18 12.15 10.33
N PHE A 86 -12.02 13.11 11.24
CA PHE A 86 -11.50 14.44 10.89
C PHE A 86 -10.09 14.37 10.32
N ARG A 87 -9.34 13.29 10.60
CA ARG A 87 -7.98 13.06 10.11
C ARG A 87 -7.92 12.21 8.85
N ALA A 88 -9.05 11.91 8.22
CA ALA A 88 -9.11 10.97 7.09
C ALA A 88 -8.17 11.38 5.95
N SER A 89 -8.18 12.66 5.57
CA SER A 89 -7.30 13.24 4.56
C SER A 89 -5.82 13.11 4.94
N GLU A 90 -5.46 13.51 6.16
CA GLU A 90 -4.10 13.43 6.71
C GLU A 90 -3.59 11.98 6.73
N GLU A 91 -4.35 11.06 7.32
CA GLU A 91 -3.99 9.64 7.44
C GLU A 91 -3.81 8.98 6.08
N THR A 92 -4.67 9.33 5.11
CA THR A 92 -4.62 8.81 3.73
C THR A 92 -3.35 9.30 3.03
N LEU A 93 -3.05 10.60 3.14
CA LEU A 93 -1.87 11.20 2.52
C LEU A 93 -0.59 10.65 3.14
N ALA A 94 -0.53 10.58 4.47
CA ALA A 94 0.60 10.01 5.20
C ALA A 94 0.86 8.54 4.83
N LEU A 95 -0.20 7.74 4.67
CA LEU A 95 -0.09 6.35 4.23
C LEU A 95 0.47 6.25 2.81
N ALA A 96 -0.01 7.07 1.88
CA ALA A 96 0.49 7.11 0.51
C ALA A 96 1.98 7.48 0.47
N MET A 97 2.38 8.52 1.20
CA MET A 97 3.78 8.95 1.31
C MET A 97 4.67 7.89 1.97
N GLN A 98 4.17 7.21 3.02
CA GLN A 98 4.92 6.17 3.71
C GLN A 98 5.20 4.98 2.79
N VAL A 99 4.22 4.56 1.99
CA VAL A 99 4.40 3.50 0.99
C VAL A 99 5.37 3.96 -0.10
N ALA A 100 5.28 5.21 -0.55
CA ALA A 100 6.20 5.74 -1.54
C ALA A 100 7.66 5.76 -1.06
N GLY A 101 7.90 6.15 0.19
CA GLY A 101 9.24 6.13 0.80
C GLY A 101 9.84 4.74 1.00
N ARG A 102 9.03 3.67 0.95
CA ARG A 102 9.50 2.28 1.10
C ARG A 102 10.11 1.74 -0.19
N ALA A 103 9.51 2.09 -1.32
CA ALA A 103 9.86 1.51 -2.61
C ALA A 103 11.29 1.92 -3.03
N GLY A 104 11.71 3.16 -2.74
CA GLY A 104 12.92 3.79 -3.31
C GLY A 104 14.27 3.57 -2.60
N ARG A 105 14.41 2.64 -1.64
CA ARG A 105 15.65 2.58 -0.82
C ARG A 105 16.92 2.13 -1.55
N LYS A 106 16.83 1.54 -2.75
CA LYS A 106 17.99 1.00 -3.50
C LYS A 106 18.01 1.33 -5.01
N GLY A 107 17.09 2.15 -5.52
CA GLY A 107 17.00 2.46 -6.95
C GLY A 107 15.74 3.24 -7.32
N GLU A 108 15.45 3.33 -8.62
CA GLU A 108 14.19 3.89 -9.12
C GLU A 108 13.04 2.97 -8.73
N ALA A 109 12.12 3.50 -7.92
CA ALA A 109 10.95 2.77 -7.51
C ALA A 109 9.69 3.52 -7.92
N ARG A 110 8.71 2.77 -8.41
CA ARG A 110 7.45 3.31 -8.90
C ARG A 110 6.35 3.04 -7.90
N VAL A 111 5.47 4.01 -7.73
CA VAL A 111 4.29 3.91 -6.89
C VAL A 111 3.09 4.18 -7.76
N LEU A 112 2.20 3.20 -7.89
CA LEU A 112 0.93 3.35 -8.58
C LEU A 112 -0.18 3.49 -7.56
N LEU A 113 -0.88 4.61 -7.61
CA LEU A 113 -2.03 4.91 -6.77
C LEU A 113 -3.31 4.73 -7.58
N GLN A 114 -4.16 3.79 -7.18
CA GLN A 114 -5.53 3.72 -7.69
C GLN A 114 -6.43 4.65 -6.88
N THR A 115 -6.93 5.71 -7.53
CA THR A 115 -7.81 6.69 -6.90
C THR A 115 -8.80 7.30 -7.89
N LYS A 116 -10.00 7.62 -7.43
CA LYS A 116 -10.98 8.48 -8.12
C LYS A 116 -10.79 9.96 -7.79
N ASN A 117 -10.00 10.29 -6.77
CA ASN A 117 -9.74 11.64 -6.27
C ASN A 117 -8.37 12.16 -6.71
N ARG A 118 -8.04 12.00 -7.99
CA ARG A 118 -6.73 12.32 -8.55
C ARG A 118 -6.24 13.73 -8.19
N ALA A 119 -7.11 14.74 -8.30
CA ALA A 119 -6.77 16.14 -8.00
C ALA A 119 -6.33 16.37 -6.54
N PHE A 120 -6.89 15.62 -5.58
CA PHE A 120 -6.48 15.70 -4.18
C PHE A 120 -5.04 15.22 -4.02
N PHE A 121 -4.72 14.04 -4.55
CA PHE A 121 -3.38 13.47 -4.43
C PHE A 121 -2.34 14.26 -5.22
N GLU A 122 -2.64 14.70 -6.44
CA GLU A 122 -1.71 15.51 -7.24
C GLU A 122 -1.36 16.84 -6.57
N ARG A 123 -2.30 17.45 -5.82
CA ARG A 123 -2.05 18.70 -5.11
C ARG A 123 -1.14 18.52 -3.89
N TYR A 124 -1.29 17.42 -3.16
CA TYR A 124 -0.72 17.30 -1.81
C TYR A 124 0.37 16.24 -1.64
N ILE A 125 0.54 15.30 -2.58
CA ILE A 125 1.49 14.18 -2.40
C ILE A 125 2.96 14.64 -2.43
N GLU A 126 3.26 15.71 -3.16
CA GLU A 126 4.61 16.32 -3.21
C GLU A 126 4.75 17.55 -2.29
N ASP A 127 3.64 18.11 -1.83
CA ASP A 127 3.59 19.31 -0.99
C ASP A 127 2.66 19.08 0.21
N TYR A 128 3.19 18.36 1.20
CA TYR A 128 2.49 18.09 2.45
C TYR A 128 2.26 19.36 3.28
N ASP A 129 3.15 20.36 3.16
CA ASP A 129 3.00 21.62 3.88
C ASP A 129 1.82 22.43 3.35
N ALA A 130 1.57 22.40 2.03
CA ALA A 130 0.37 22.97 1.45
C ALA A 130 -0.91 22.30 1.99
N PHE A 131 -0.90 20.97 2.17
CA PHE A 131 -2.02 20.27 2.80
C PHE A 131 -2.28 20.77 4.23
N LEU A 132 -1.23 20.89 5.06
CA LEU A 132 -1.37 21.38 6.43
C LEU A 132 -1.91 22.81 6.48
N LYS A 133 -1.46 23.67 5.57
CA LYS A 133 -1.94 25.05 5.50
C LYS A 133 -3.43 25.11 5.13
N ASP A 134 -3.84 24.37 4.11
CA ASP A 134 -5.24 24.36 3.66
C ASP A 134 -6.17 23.73 4.72
N GLU A 135 -5.71 22.75 5.49
CA GLU A 135 -6.46 22.18 6.62
C GLU A 135 -6.66 23.18 7.77
N LEU A 136 -5.66 24.00 8.07
CA LEU A 136 -5.76 25.00 9.16
C LEU A 136 -6.70 26.17 8.82
N GLU A 137 -6.94 26.42 7.53
CA GLU A 137 -7.82 27.50 7.04
C GLU A 137 -9.29 27.06 6.91
N ASN A 138 -9.59 25.75 7.03
CA ASN A 138 -10.94 25.17 6.96
C ASN A 138 -11.54 24.87 8.35
#